data_AF-A0A1J4X9B8-F1
#
_entry.id   AF-A0A1J4X9B8-F1
#
_cell.length_a   1.000
_cell.length_b   1.000
_cell.length_c   1.000
_cell.angle_alpha   90.00
_cell.angle_beta   90.00
_cell.angle_gamma   90.00
#
_symmetry.space_group_name_H-M   'P 1'
#
loop_
_entity.id
_entity.type
_entity.pdbx_description
1 polymer ?
#
loop_
_entity_poly.entity_id
_entity_poly.type
_entity_poly.pdbx_seq_one_letter_code
_entity_poly.pdbx_strand_id
1 'polypeptide(L)'
;MSNDSLDESFDPTSLGDWKVLPQTREVIRPIDEELEYRVTNATSQQTEAKTAIGYRVQIFSTSDYLQAIRVDSLARIRWKEKVYLRFDSPYYKIRIGDALQRDAADRLQQAAVKAGYRTAWVIRTEIQRRNDEQ
;
A
#
# COMPACT_ATOMS: atom_id res chain seq x y z
N MET A 1 -0.52 -73.90 -6.87
CA MET A 1 0.37 -72.84 -6.38
C MET A 1 0.88 -72.12 -7.61
N SER A 2 0.29 -70.96 -7.90
CA SER A 2 0.55 -70.20 -9.11
C SER A 2 1.86 -69.45 -8.97
N ASN A 3 2.74 -69.59 -9.95
CA ASN A 3 4.00 -68.87 -10.03
C ASN A 3 3.70 -67.37 -10.16
N ASP A 4 4.20 -66.59 -9.21
CA ASP A 4 4.17 -65.13 -9.24
C ASP A 4 5.21 -64.68 -10.28
N SER A 5 4.77 -64.39 -11.49
CA SER A 5 5.63 -63.87 -12.55
C SER A 5 5.96 -62.42 -12.22
N LEU A 6 7.21 -62.16 -11.89
CA LEU A 6 7.73 -60.79 -11.75
C LEU A 6 7.58 -60.09 -13.10
N ASP A 7 6.89 -58.95 -13.11
CA ASP A 7 6.70 -58.11 -14.29
C ASP A 7 8.01 -57.35 -14.57
N GLU A 8 8.80 -57.88 -15.51
CA GLU A 8 10.08 -57.31 -15.96
C GLU A 8 9.90 -56.30 -17.11
N SER A 9 8.72 -55.71 -17.29
CA SER A 9 8.47 -54.71 -18.34
C SER A 9 9.18 -53.37 -18.12
N PHE A 10 9.93 -53.20 -17.03
CA PHE A 10 10.61 -51.96 -16.72
C PHE A 10 11.95 -51.87 -17.46
N ASP A 11 11.98 -51.11 -18.55
CA ASP A 11 13.21 -50.77 -19.26
C ASP A 11 13.83 -49.51 -18.65
N PRO A 12 14.97 -49.62 -17.92
CA PRO A 12 15.61 -48.47 -17.28
C PRO A 12 16.22 -47.50 -18.30
N THR A 13 16.37 -47.89 -19.57
CA THR A 13 16.84 -46.98 -20.63
C THR A 13 15.73 -46.11 -21.23
N SER A 14 14.47 -46.34 -20.84
CA SER A 14 13.34 -45.43 -21.13
C SER A 14 13.26 -44.20 -20.21
N LEU A 15 14.08 -44.17 -19.15
CA LEU A 15 14.27 -42.97 -18.33
C LEU A 15 14.98 -41.90 -19.16
N GLY A 16 14.20 -41.05 -19.82
CA GLY A 16 14.74 -39.94 -20.60
C GLY A 16 15.69 -39.08 -19.75
N ASP A 17 16.80 -38.68 -20.36
CA ASP A 17 17.78 -37.80 -19.72
C ASP A 17 17.07 -36.56 -19.17
N TRP A 18 17.08 -36.40 -17.85
CA TRP A 18 16.54 -35.24 -17.18
C TRP A 18 17.17 -33.98 -17.79
N LYS A 19 16.36 -33.23 -18.55
CA LYS A 19 16.82 -32.00 -19.18
C LYS A 19 17.03 -31.01 -18.04
N VAL A 20 18.29 -30.82 -17.64
CA VAL A 20 18.67 -29.71 -16.77
C VAL A 20 18.24 -28.45 -17.53
N LEU A 21 17.10 -27.88 -17.16
CA LEU A 21 16.77 -26.52 -17.56
C LEU A 21 17.95 -25.70 -17.09
N PRO A 22 18.58 -24.88 -17.96
CA PRO A 22 19.64 -24.00 -17.50
C PRO A 22 19.04 -23.27 -16.33
N GLN A 23 19.59 -23.51 -15.13
CA GLN A 23 19.25 -22.73 -13.96
C GLN A 23 19.52 -21.32 -14.44
N THR A 24 18.46 -20.56 -14.73
CA THR A 24 18.60 -19.16 -15.07
C THR A 24 19.38 -18.62 -13.92
N ARG A 25 20.65 -18.30 -14.19
CA ARG A 25 21.53 -17.68 -13.22
C ARG A 25 20.77 -16.41 -12.92
N GLU A 26 20.04 -16.38 -11.81
CA GLU A 26 19.45 -15.15 -11.34
C GLU A 26 20.68 -14.28 -11.12
N VAL A 27 20.90 -13.38 -12.07
CA VAL A 27 21.91 -12.35 -11.93
C VAL A 27 21.45 -11.65 -10.66
N ILE A 28 22.19 -11.87 -9.57
CA ILE A 28 21.96 -11.17 -8.32
C ILE A 28 22.28 -9.73 -8.68
N ARG A 29 21.26 -9.00 -9.14
CA ARG A 29 21.37 -7.57 -9.38
C ARG A 29 21.65 -6.95 -8.03
N PRO A 30 22.62 -6.02 -7.93
CA PRO A 30 22.78 -5.25 -6.72
C PRO A 30 21.42 -4.66 -6.32
N ILE A 31 21.10 -4.71 -5.04
CA ILE A 31 19.80 -4.29 -4.47
C ILE A 31 19.40 -2.89 -4.96
N ASP A 32 20.39 -2.04 -5.21
CA ASP A 32 20.25 -0.67 -5.70
C ASP A 32 19.56 -0.60 -7.07
N GLU A 33 19.83 -1.56 -7.97
CA GLU A 33 19.27 -1.63 -9.33
C GLU A 33 17.81 -2.15 -9.33
N GLU A 34 17.49 -3.08 -8.41
CA GLU A 34 16.12 -3.54 -8.16
C GLU A 34 15.25 -2.43 -7.53
N LEU A 35 15.84 -1.60 -6.66
CA LEU A 35 15.19 -0.40 -6.12
C LEU A 35 14.90 0.63 -7.21
N GLU A 36 15.85 0.91 -8.10
CA GLU A 36 15.65 1.83 -9.23
C GLU A 36 14.57 1.37 -10.22
N TYR A 37 14.49 0.07 -10.50
CA TYR A 37 13.44 -0.48 -11.37
C TYR A 37 12.04 -0.33 -10.75
N ARG A 38 11.91 -0.51 -9.43
CA ARG A 38 10.65 -0.28 -8.71
C ARG A 38 10.27 1.20 -8.65
N VAL A 39 11.24 2.09 -8.54
CA VAL A 39 11.01 3.56 -8.56
C VAL A 39 10.55 4.03 -9.94
N THR A 40 11.18 3.54 -11.01
CA THR A 40 10.82 3.90 -12.39
C THR A 40 9.44 3.40 -12.78
N ASN A 41 9.10 2.13 -12.51
CA ASN A 41 7.77 1.58 -12.81
C ASN A 41 6.64 2.13 -11.92
N ALA A 42 6.94 2.51 -10.67
CA ALA A 42 5.96 3.22 -9.82
C ALA A 42 5.65 4.64 -10.33
N THR A 43 6.55 5.24 -11.10
CA THR A 43 6.38 6.59 -11.67
C THR A 43 5.54 6.56 -12.95
N SER A 44 5.64 5.52 -13.77
CA SER A 44 4.95 5.43 -15.07
C SER A 44 3.45 5.10 -15.00
N GLN A 45 2.94 4.66 -13.84
CA GLN A 45 1.50 4.44 -13.61
C GLN A 45 0.82 5.61 -12.90
N GLN A 46 1.50 6.75 -12.80
CA GLN A 46 0.89 7.97 -12.30
C GLN A 46 -0.04 8.52 -13.38
N THR A 47 -1.24 7.94 -13.48
CA THR A 47 -2.42 8.61 -14.05
C THR A 47 -2.36 10.05 -13.57
N GLU A 48 -2.37 11.03 -14.47
CA GLU A 48 -2.30 12.46 -14.15
C GLU A 48 -3.42 12.82 -13.16
N ALA A 49 -3.14 12.62 -11.87
CA ALA A 49 -4.08 12.85 -10.81
C ALA A 49 -4.17 14.36 -10.71
N LYS A 50 -5.20 14.95 -11.33
CA LYS A 50 -5.47 16.38 -11.25
C LYS A 50 -5.49 16.77 -9.78
N THR A 51 -4.43 17.45 -9.34
CA THR A 51 -4.35 18.01 -8.00
C THR A 51 -5.27 19.22 -7.97
N ALA A 52 -6.04 19.34 -6.88
CA ALA A 52 -6.91 20.47 -6.65
C ALA A 52 -6.66 21.00 -5.24
N ILE A 53 -6.85 22.30 -5.05
CA ILE A 53 -6.83 22.85 -3.70
C ILE A 53 -8.14 22.47 -3.00
N GLY A 54 -8.01 21.82 -1.85
CA GLY A 54 -9.12 21.43 -1.01
C GLY A 54 -8.73 21.43 0.45
N TYR A 55 -9.33 20.52 1.21
CA TYR A 55 -9.25 20.44 2.66
C TYR A 55 -9.08 18.99 3.10
N ARG A 56 -8.35 18.81 4.19
CA ARG A 56 -8.23 17.55 4.94
C ARG A 56 -8.42 17.82 6.41
N VAL A 57 -8.78 16.78 7.16
CA VAL A 57 -8.90 16.88 8.63
C VAL A 57 -7.70 16.20 9.26
N GLN A 58 -6.89 16.95 10.00
CA GLN A 58 -5.85 16.35 10.83
C GLN A 58 -6.46 15.89 12.15
N ILE A 59 -6.28 14.61 12.50
CA ILE A 59 -6.91 13.98 13.67
C ILE A 59 -5.92 13.70 14.80
N PHE A 60 -4.63 13.62 14.49
CA PHE A 60 -3.61 13.28 15.48
C PHE A 60 -2.24 13.82 15.07
N SER A 61 -1.39 14.09 16.07
CA SER A 61 0.01 14.45 15.87
C SER A 61 0.85 13.96 17.05
N THR A 62 1.98 13.32 16.77
CA THR A 62 2.88 12.77 17.79
C THR A 62 4.31 12.78 17.28
N SER A 63 5.31 12.90 18.17
CA SER A 63 6.72 12.68 17.83
C SER A 63 7.12 11.20 17.90
N ASP A 64 6.30 10.36 18.53
CA ASP A 64 6.52 8.92 18.65
C ASP A 64 5.99 8.18 17.41
N TYR A 65 6.91 7.55 16.67
CA TYR A 65 6.61 6.77 15.49
C TYR A 65 5.67 5.58 15.75
N LEU A 66 5.87 4.82 16.83
CA LEU A 66 5.06 3.63 17.12
C LEU A 66 3.62 4.02 17.45
N GLN A 67 3.44 5.15 18.15
CA GLN A 67 2.11 5.71 18.38
C GLN A 67 1.46 6.17 17.07
N ALA A 68 2.22 6.81 16.18
CA ALA A 68 1.72 7.25 14.89
C ALA A 68 1.19 6.07 14.05
N ILE A 69 1.95 4.98 13.95
CA ILE A 69 1.56 3.80 13.18
C ILE A 69 0.33 3.11 13.78
N ARG A 70 0.25 3.03 15.12
CA ARG A 70 -0.93 2.48 15.80
C ARG A 70 -2.18 3.28 15.48
N VAL A 71 -2.11 4.60 15.61
CA VAL A 71 -3.27 5.48 15.33
C VAL A 71 -3.63 5.50 13.85
N ASP A 72 -2.64 5.48 12.94
CA ASP A 72 -2.87 5.39 11.50
C ASP A 72 -3.62 4.11 11.13
N SER A 73 -3.20 2.97 11.67
CA SER A 73 -3.86 1.68 11.46
C SER A 73 -5.30 1.69 11.97
N LEU A 74 -5.53 2.21 13.19
CA LEU A 74 -6.88 2.35 13.75
C LEU A 74 -7.75 3.31 12.93
N ALA A 75 -7.18 4.40 12.42
CA ALA A 75 -7.89 5.35 11.58
C ALA A 75 -8.30 4.71 10.25
N ARG A 76 -7.43 3.92 9.61
CA ARG A 76 -7.75 3.21 8.35
C ARG A 76 -8.89 2.20 8.51
N ILE A 77 -9.01 1.57 9.68
CA ILE A 77 -10.11 0.64 9.98
C ILE A 77 -11.41 1.40 10.26
N ARG A 78 -11.32 2.54 10.96
CA ARG A 78 -12.49 3.31 11.39
C ARG A 78 -13.12 4.16 10.29
N TRP A 79 -12.31 4.70 9.39
CA TRP A 79 -12.73 5.65 8.37
C TRP A 79 -12.74 4.99 6.99
N LYS A 80 -13.77 5.27 6.19
CA LYS A 80 -13.80 4.83 4.78
C LYS A 80 -12.95 5.72 3.89
N GLU A 81 -12.73 6.94 4.35
CA GLU A 81 -11.94 7.96 3.72
C GLU A 81 -10.45 7.62 3.71
N LYS A 82 -9.71 8.17 2.75
CA LYS A 82 -8.26 7.99 2.68
C LYS A 82 -7.58 8.57 3.93
N VAL A 83 -6.65 7.81 4.50
CA VAL A 83 -5.82 8.21 5.64
C VAL A 83 -4.39 8.45 5.19
N TYR A 84 -3.83 9.58 5.61
CA TYR A 84 -2.50 10.07 5.27
C TYR A 84 -1.66 10.22 6.52
N LEU A 85 -0.54 9.51 6.57
CA LEU A 85 0.53 9.73 7.53
C LEU A 85 1.60 10.60 6.88
N ARG A 86 1.91 11.74 7.49
CA ARG A 86 2.96 12.66 7.02
C ARG A 86 3.92 12.99 8.14
N PHE A 87 5.21 12.88 7.87
CA PHE A 87 6.25 13.34 8.78
C PHE A 87 6.62 14.79 8.44
N ASP A 88 6.54 15.65 9.44
CA ASP A 88 6.93 17.06 9.39
C ASP A 88 7.69 17.35 10.68
N SER A 89 9.02 17.41 10.58
CA SER A 89 9.93 17.35 11.72
C SER A 89 9.51 18.31 12.83
N PRO A 90 9.41 17.85 14.10
CA PRO A 90 9.70 16.50 14.62
C PRO A 90 8.45 15.59 14.74
N TYR A 91 7.35 15.90 14.07
CA TYR A 91 6.04 15.27 14.30
C TYR A 91 5.52 14.46 13.12
N TYR A 92 4.95 13.30 13.45
CA TYR A 92 4.07 12.54 12.58
C TYR A 92 2.64 13.07 12.70
N LYS A 93 2.06 13.49 11.58
CA LYS A 93 0.72 14.07 11.46
C LYS A 93 -0.18 13.09 10.70
N ILE A 94 -1.34 12.78 11.27
CA ILE A 94 -2.33 11.89 10.66
C ILE A 94 -3.51 12.73 10.18
N ARG A 95 -3.80 12.63 8.88
CA ARG A 95 -4.88 13.37 8.21
C ARG A 95 -5.83 12.41 7.52
N ILE A 96 -7.11 12.76 7.46
CA ILE A 96 -8.16 11.95 6.84
C ILE A 96 -8.95 12.75 5.81
N GLY A 97 -9.44 12.04 4.80
CA GLY A 97 -10.32 12.55 3.76
C GLY A 97 -9.61 13.43 2.72
N ASP A 98 -10.36 13.72 1.67
CA ASP A 98 -10.06 14.70 0.63
C ASP A 98 -11.37 15.45 0.37
N ALA A 99 -11.50 16.69 0.86
CA ALA A 99 -12.72 17.48 0.75
C ALA A 99 -12.49 18.71 -0.14
N LEU A 100 -13.29 18.88 -1.20
CA LEU A 100 -13.20 20.07 -2.06
C LEU A 100 -13.74 21.33 -1.37
N GLN A 101 -14.84 21.17 -0.62
CA GLN A 101 -15.51 22.26 0.08
C GLN A 101 -15.24 22.21 1.58
N ARG A 102 -15.18 23.39 2.21
CA ARG A 102 -14.95 23.51 3.65
C ARG A 102 -16.05 22.81 4.46
N ASP A 103 -17.31 22.97 4.08
CA ASP A 103 -18.44 22.36 4.80
C ASP A 103 -18.34 20.83 4.89
N ALA A 104 -17.82 20.18 3.84
CA ALA A 104 -17.58 18.74 3.85
C ALA A 104 -16.48 18.35 4.84
N ALA A 105 -15.40 19.15 4.92
CA ALA A 105 -14.34 18.94 5.88
C ALA A 105 -14.80 19.21 7.32
N ASP A 106 -15.65 20.20 7.54
CA ASP A 106 -16.20 20.51 8.87
C ASP A 106 -17.12 19.38 9.37
N ARG A 107 -17.93 18.77 8.50
CA ARG A 107 -18.71 17.57 8.85
C ARG A 107 -17.81 16.39 9.23
N LEU A 108 -16.72 16.17 8.46
CA LEU A 108 -15.75 15.12 8.77
C LEU A 108 -15.01 15.39 10.09
N GLN A 109 -14.68 16.64 10.37
CA GLN A 109 -14.06 17.06 11.62
C GLN A 109 -14.99 16.80 12.81
N GLN A 110 -16.28 17.15 12.70
CA GLN A 110 -17.25 16.87 13.75
C GLN A 110 -17.42 15.36 13.99
N ALA A 111 -17.44 14.56 12.92
CA ALA A 111 -17.45 13.11 13.02
C ALA A 111 -16.19 12.59 13.75
N ALA A 112 -15.02 13.15 13.44
CA ALA A 112 -13.76 12.79 14.10
C ALA A 112 -13.78 13.12 15.59
N VAL A 113 -14.27 14.31 15.96
CA VAL A 113 -14.45 14.70 17.36
C VAL A 113 -15.39 13.75 18.10
N LYS A 114 -16.53 13.40 17.50
CA LYS A 114 -17.49 12.42 18.06
C LYS A 114 -16.86 11.03 18.24
N ALA A 115 -15.92 10.66 17.36
CA ALA A 115 -15.18 9.40 17.44
C ALA A 115 -14.00 9.41 18.44
N GLY A 116 -13.79 10.52 19.17
CA GLY A 116 -12.77 10.65 20.21
C GLY A 116 -11.54 11.48 19.82
N TYR A 117 -11.42 11.91 18.56
CA TYR A 117 -10.32 12.78 18.10
C TYR A 117 -10.61 14.25 18.43
N ARG A 118 -10.54 14.60 19.71
CA ARG A 118 -10.94 15.93 20.23
C ARG A 118 -10.12 17.09 19.64
N THR A 119 -8.88 16.83 19.23
CA THR A 119 -7.97 17.82 18.64
C THR A 119 -8.05 17.85 17.11
N ALA A 120 -9.10 17.27 16.52
CA ALA A 120 -9.26 17.26 15.08
C ALA A 120 -9.52 18.67 14.53
N TRP A 121 -8.81 19.05 13.47
CA TRP A 121 -8.93 20.36 12.84
C TRP A 121 -8.79 20.30 11.31
N VAL A 122 -9.45 21.23 10.63
CA VAL A 122 -9.49 21.31 9.16
C VAL A 122 -8.30 22.11 8.65
N ILE A 123 -7.59 21.56 7.67
CA ILE A 123 -6.42 22.15 7.02
C ILE A 123 -6.66 22.26 5.52
N ARG A 124 -6.30 23.40 4.93
CA ARG A 124 -6.29 23.60 3.47
C ARG A 124 -5.04 22.97 2.87
N THR A 125 -5.18 22.12 1.87
CA THR A 125 -4.08 21.36 1.26
C THR A 125 -4.42 20.95 -0.15
N GLU A 126 -3.40 20.61 -0.94
CA GLU A 126 -3.60 19.90 -2.20
C GLU A 126 -4.16 18.50 -1.94
N ILE A 127 -5.27 18.21 -2.61
CA ILE A 127 -5.94 16.92 -2.59
C ILE A 127 -5.89 16.31 -3.99
N GLN A 128 -5.91 14.98 -4.05
CA GLN A 128 -5.98 14.27 -5.32
C GLN A 128 -7.45 14.20 -5.74
N ARG A 129 -7.78 14.80 -6.87
CA ARG A 129 -9.08 14.55 -7.49
C ARG A 129 -9.01 13.14 -8.07
N ARG A 130 -9.83 12.21 -7.57
CA ARG A 130 -10.10 11.01 -8.37
C ARG A 130 -10.90 11.46 -9.58
N ASN A 131 -10.43 11.09 -10.78
CA ASN A 131 -11.30 11.03 -11.94
C ASN A 131 -12.23 9.85 -11.68
N ASP A 132 -13.24 10.06 -10.85
CA ASP A 132 -14.39 9.16 -10.87
C ASP A 132 -15.13 9.56 -12.15
N GLU A 133 -15.14 8.63 -13.10
CA GLU A 133 -15.67 8.75 -14.46
C GLU A 133 -17.11 9.28 -14.45
N GLN A 134 -17.44 10.08 -15.46
CA GLN A 134 -18.75 10.69 -15.70
C GLN A 134 -19.85 9.65 -15.89
#